data_AF-A0A6A5JYN1-F1
#
_entry.id   AF-A0A6A5JYN1-F1
#
_cell.length_a   1.000
_cell.length_b   1.000
_cell.length_c   1.000
_cell.angle_alpha   90.00
_cell.angle_beta   90.00
_cell.angle_gamma   90.00
#
_symmetry.space_group_name_H-M   'P 1'
#
loop_
_entity.id
_entity.type
_entity.pdbx_description
1 polymer ?
#
loop_
_entity_poly.entity_id
_entity_poly.type
_entity_poly.pdbx_seq_one_letter_code
_entity_poly.pdbx_strand_id
1 'polypeptide(L)'
;QALYPQQEIELIQYIDRISKQGLPPSRDMVRRLASQLAQKELGYHWVDRFVQRYPDLLKPKLVTTIDRKRHRADSELKYKLYFELLRDK
;
A
#
# COMPACT_ATOMS: atom_id res chain seq x y z
N GLN A 1 -3.45 -17.75 11.52
CA GLN A 1 -4.35 -16.64 11.13
C GLN A 1 -4.45 -15.66 12.30
N ALA A 2 -4.55 -14.34 12.07
CA ALA A 2 -4.76 -13.35 13.15
C ALA A 2 -6.14 -12.68 13.10
N LEU A 3 -6.87 -12.85 11.99
CA LEU A 3 -8.25 -12.43 11.78
C LEU A 3 -9.07 -13.65 11.38
N TYR A 4 -10.36 -13.63 11.67
CA TYR A 4 -11.30 -14.62 11.14
C TYR A 4 -11.52 -14.40 9.63
N PRO A 5 -11.83 -15.44 8.84
CA PRO A 5 -12.04 -15.30 7.40
C PRO A 5 -13.07 -14.21 7.03
N GLN A 6 -14.13 -14.06 7.81
CA GLN A 6 -15.15 -13.00 7.62
C GLN A 6 -14.53 -11.60 7.75
N GLN A 7 -13.71 -11.37 8.77
CA GLN A 7 -13.01 -10.09 8.98
C GLN A 7 -12.01 -9.79 7.85
N GLU A 8 -11.36 -10.83 7.30
CA GLU A 8 -10.47 -10.68 6.15
C GLU A 8 -11.25 -10.24 4.90
N ILE A 9 -12.43 -10.81 4.66
CA ILE A 9 -13.30 -10.41 3.54
C ILE A 9 -13.76 -8.96 3.69
N GLU A 10 -14.22 -8.56 4.88
CA GLU A 10 -14.61 -7.17 5.15
C GLU A 10 -13.45 -6.20 4.91
N LEU A 11 -12.24 -6.55 5.36
CA LEU A 11 -11.04 -5.75 5.12
C LEU A 11 -10.72 -5.62 3.63
N ILE A 12 -10.88 -6.70 2.85
CA ILE A 12 -10.70 -6.66 1.38
C ILE A 12 -11.74 -5.75 0.71
N GLN A 13 -12.99 -5.82 1.12
CA GLN A 13 -14.07 -4.96 0.62
C GLN A 13 -13.80 -3.49 0.94
N TYR A 14 -13.33 -3.20 2.15
CA TYR A 14 -12.92 -1.85 2.53
C TYR A 14 -11.77 -1.33 1.66
N ILE A 15 -10.73 -2.15 1.47
CA ILE A 15 -9.59 -1.83 0.59
C ILE A 15 -10.07 -1.57 -0.85
N ASP A 16 -11.03 -2.35 -1.35
CA ASP A 16 -11.61 -2.14 -2.67
C ASP A 16 -12.31 -0.79 -2.79
N ARG A 17 -13.15 -0.45 -1.81
CA ARG A 17 -13.90 0.80 -1.77
C ARG A 17 -12.99 2.02 -1.81
N ILE A 18 -11.95 2.06 -0.98
CA ILE A 18 -11.01 3.20 -0.94
C ILE A 18 -10.18 3.28 -2.22
N SER A 19 -9.81 2.13 -2.80
CA SER A 19 -9.05 2.08 -4.05
C SER A 19 -9.88 2.66 -5.21
N LYS A 20 -11.19 2.34 -5.26
CA LYS A 20 -12.13 2.92 -6.23
C LYS A 20 -12.31 4.43 -6.05
N GLN A 21 -12.10 4.95 -4.84
CA GLN A 21 -12.13 6.39 -4.55
C GLN A 21 -10.79 7.10 -4.86
N GLY A 22 -9.82 6.40 -5.47
CA GLY A 22 -8.51 6.98 -5.80
C GLY A 22 -7.55 7.08 -4.60
N LEU A 23 -7.89 6.47 -3.47
CA LEU A 23 -7.03 6.35 -2.30
C LEU A 23 -6.34 4.98 -2.34
N PRO A 24 -5.07 4.92 -2.79
CA PRO A 24 -4.39 3.64 -2.90
C PRO A 24 -4.07 3.10 -1.49
N PRO A 25 -4.36 1.83 -1.22
CA PRO A 25 -4.10 1.24 0.08
C PRO A 25 -2.59 1.20 0.36
N SER A 26 -2.21 1.63 1.56
CA SER A 26 -0.83 1.48 2.06
C SER A 26 -0.72 0.27 2.99
N ARG A 27 0.46 -0.35 3.02
CA ARG A 27 0.73 -1.51 3.88
C ARG A 27 0.53 -1.18 5.36
N ASP A 28 0.93 0.02 5.78
CA ASP A 28 0.75 0.49 7.16
C ASP A 28 -0.72 0.69 7.52
N MET A 29 -1.52 1.23 6.61
CA MET A 29 -2.96 1.40 6.81
C MET A 29 -3.64 0.04 6.93
N VAL A 30 -3.34 -0.92 6.03
CA VAL A 30 -3.88 -2.28 6.09
C VAL A 30 -3.51 -2.96 7.41
N ARG A 31 -2.25 -2.84 7.86
CA ARG A 31 -1.80 -3.35 9.15
C ARG A 31 -2.55 -2.70 10.31
N ARG A 32 -2.70 -1.38 10.31
CA ARG A 32 -3.39 -0.63 11.37
C ARG A 32 -4.85 -1.06 11.52
N LEU A 33 -5.57 -1.17 10.40
CA LEU A 33 -6.96 -1.63 10.38
C LEU A 33 -7.07 -3.09 10.86
N ALA A 34 -6.18 -3.95 10.38
CA ALA A 34 -6.16 -5.34 10.82
C ALA A 34 -5.82 -5.48 12.31
N SER A 35 -4.92 -4.65 12.86
CA SER A 35 -4.64 -4.60 14.30
C SER A 35 -5.84 -4.14 15.12
N GLN A 36 -6.62 -3.18 14.61
CA GLN A 36 -7.87 -2.73 15.25
C GLN A 36 -8.92 -3.86 15.26
N LEU A 37 -9.09 -4.57 14.14
CA LEU A 37 -10.02 -5.70 14.06
C LEU A 37 -9.59 -6.89 14.93
N ALA A 38 -8.29 -7.13 15.06
CA ALA A 38 -7.73 -8.21 15.88
C ALA A 38 -7.61 -7.85 17.38
N GLN A 39 -7.86 -6.59 17.75
CA GLN A 39 -7.62 -6.05 19.11
C GLN A 39 -6.20 -6.34 19.62
N LYS A 40 -5.23 -6.38 18.69
CA LYS A 40 -3.83 -6.73 18.96
C LYS A 40 -2.93 -6.15 17.90
N GLU A 41 -1.74 -5.72 18.29
CA GLU A 41 -0.71 -5.31 17.33
C GLU A 41 -0.25 -6.48 16.46
N LEU A 42 -0.46 -6.34 15.15
CA LEU A 42 0.00 -7.30 14.17
C LEU A 42 1.44 -6.99 13.73
N GLY A 43 2.25 -8.03 13.63
CA GLY A 43 3.62 -7.92 13.16
C GLY A 43 3.73 -7.37 11.73
N TYR A 44 4.86 -6.76 11.42
CA TYR A 44 5.13 -6.13 10.11
C TYR A 44 4.86 -7.07 8.92
N HIS A 45 5.29 -8.33 9.01
CA HIS A 45 5.13 -9.34 7.97
C HIS A 45 3.72 -9.94 7.87
N TRP A 46 2.77 -9.53 8.73
CA TRP A 46 1.41 -10.02 8.63
C TRP A 46 0.76 -9.61 7.31
N VAL A 47 1.02 -8.39 6.84
CA VAL A 47 0.49 -7.88 5.56
C VAL A 47 1.00 -8.71 4.39
N ASP A 48 2.26 -9.14 4.40
CA ASP A 48 2.80 -10.02 3.36
C ASP A 48 2.04 -11.34 3.29
N ARG A 49 1.82 -11.97 4.46
CA ARG A 49 1.03 -13.21 4.54
C ARG A 49 -0.42 -13.00 4.13
N PHE A 50 -1.02 -11.85 4.45
CA PHE A 50 -2.38 -11.51 4.04
C PHE A 50 -2.50 -11.35 2.52
N VAL A 51 -1.54 -10.67 1.89
CA VAL A 51 -1.47 -10.54 0.42
C VAL A 51 -1.25 -11.90 -0.25
N GLN A 52 -0.44 -12.78 0.36
CA GLN A 52 -0.24 -14.14 -0.14
C GLN A 52 -1.50 -15.01 -0.08
N ARG A 53 -2.43 -14.76 0.86
CA ARG A 53 -3.72 -15.47 0.93
C ARG A 53 -4.69 -15.05 -0.17
N TYR A 54 -4.64 -13.79 -0.60
CA TYR A 54 -5.56 -13.23 -1.62
C TYR A 54 -4.80 -12.49 -2.71
N PRO A 55 -3.94 -13.19 -3.49
CA PRO A 55 -3.03 -12.55 -4.43
C PRO A 55 -3.78 -11.78 -5.53
N ASP A 56 -4.84 -12.35 -6.10
CA ASP A 56 -5.56 -11.76 -7.23
C ASP A 56 -6.33 -10.49 -6.85
N LEU A 57 -6.79 -10.42 -5.60
CA LEU A 57 -7.57 -9.29 -5.10
C LEU A 57 -6.70 -8.14 -4.59
N LEU A 58 -5.51 -8.43 -4.07
CA LEU A 58 -4.69 -7.46 -3.35
C LEU A 58 -3.44 -7.02 -4.10
N LYS A 59 -2.81 -7.89 -4.92
CA LYS A 59 -1.60 -7.51 -5.68
C LYS A 59 -1.83 -6.32 -6.61
N PRO A 60 -2.90 -6.27 -7.44
CA PRO A 60 -3.10 -5.13 -8.34
C PRO A 60 -3.18 -3.81 -7.55
N LYS A 61 -3.97 -3.81 -6.47
CA LYS A 61 -4.25 -2.62 -5.65
C LYS A 61 -3.01 -2.08 -4.94
N LEU A 62 -2.14 -2.97 -4.45
CA LEU A 62 -0.91 -2.57 -3.76
C LEU A 62 0.23 -2.22 -4.74
N VAL A 63 0.29 -2.87 -5.90
CA VAL A 63 1.24 -2.52 -6.96
C VAL A 63 0.93 -1.13 -7.52
N THR A 64 -0.34 -0.77 -7.71
CA THR A 64 -0.75 0.60 -8.07
C THR A 64 -0.20 1.64 -7.07
N THR A 65 -0.14 1.30 -5.77
CA THR A 65 0.46 2.19 -4.76
C THR A 65 1.97 2.37 -4.96
N ILE A 66 2.70 1.29 -5.32
CA ILE A 66 4.14 1.34 -5.62
C ILE A 66 4.38 2.17 -6.88
N ASP A 67 3.57 1.96 -7.91
CA ASP A 67 3.68 2.68 -9.18
C ASP A 67 3.41 4.18 -9.01
N ARG A 68 2.39 4.55 -8.23
CA ARG A 68 2.15 5.94 -7.84
C ARG A 68 3.34 6.58 -7.11
N LYS A 69 4.05 5.82 -6.27
CA LYS A 69 5.26 6.31 -5.59
C LYS A 69 6.41 6.53 -6.58
N ARG A 70 6.57 5.63 -7.56
CA ARG A 70 7.58 5.77 -8.64
C ARG A 70 7.30 7.01 -9.49
N HIS A 71 6.06 7.20 -9.94
CA HIS A 71 5.69 8.39 -10.71
C HIS A 71 5.99 9.69 -9.94
N ARG A 72 5.79 9.74 -8.62
CA ARG A 72 6.15 10.92 -7.81
C ARG A 72 7.67 11.12 -7.64
N ALA A 73 8.45 10.04 -7.74
CA ALA A 73 9.90 10.10 -7.68
C ALA A 73 10.49 10.58 -9.01
N ASP A 74 9.93 10.12 -10.13
CA ASP A 74 10.26 10.54 -11.51
C ASP A 74 9.71 11.94 -11.80
N SER A 75 10.31 12.94 -11.16
CA SER A 75 9.98 14.34 -11.37
C SER A 75 11.05 14.99 -12.26
N GLU A 76 10.64 15.37 -13.47
CA GLU A 76 11.48 16.11 -14.42
C GLU A 76 12.13 17.34 -13.77
N LEU A 77 11.37 18.08 -12.96
CA LEU A 77 11.87 19.25 -12.21
C LEU A 77 13.05 18.90 -11.29
N LYS A 78 13.01 17.75 -10.60
CA LYS A 78 14.11 17.30 -9.73
C LYS A 78 15.35 16.96 -10.55
N TYR A 79 15.16 16.29 -11.69
CA TYR A 79 16.27 15.96 -12.59
C TYR A 79 16.90 17.22 -13.18
N LYS A 80 16.07 18.16 -13.65
CA LYS A 80 16.53 19.43 -14.20
C LYS A 80 17.35 20.23 -13.17
N LEU A 81 16.83 20.40 -11.96
CA LEU A 81 17.54 21.07 -10.87
C LEU A 81 18.88 20.38 -10.53
N TYR A 82 18.91 19.04 -10.49
CA TYR A 82 20.15 18.30 -10.24
C TYR A 82 21.21 18.58 -11.31
N PHE A 83 20.83 18.56 -12.58
CA PHE A 83 21.77 18.82 -13.69
C PHE A 83 22.19 20.29 -13.79
N GLU A 84 21.33 21.24 -13.44
CA GLU A 84 21.67 22.67 -13.34
C GLU A 84 22.73 22.90 -12.25
N LEU A 85 22.52 22.36 -11.04
CA LEU A 85 23.50 22.45 -9.94
C LEU A 85 24.85 21.78 -10.26
N LEU A 86 24.83 20.75 -11.10
CA LEU A 86 26.04 20.08 -11.60
C LEU A 86 26.78 20.91 -12.64
N ARG A 87 26.06 21.75 -13.40
CA ARG A 87 26.62 22.63 -14.42
C ARG A 87 27.27 23.89 -13.83
N ASP A 88 26.78 24.33 -12.68
CA ASP A 88 27.29 25.50 -11.94
C ASP A 88 28.48 25.16 -11.03
N LYS A 89 29.00 23.92 -11.09
CA LYS A 89 30.24 23.46 -10.45
C LYS A 89 31.34 23.28 -11.47
#